data_AF-A0A0C2BYI3-F1
#
_entry.id   AF-A0A0C2BYI3-F1
#
_cell.length_a   1.000
_cell.length_b   1.000
_cell.length_c   1.000
_cell.angle_alpha   90.00
_cell.angle_beta   90.00
_cell.angle_gamma   90.00
#
_symmetry.space_group_name_H-M   'P 1'
#
loop_
_entity.id
_entity.type
_entity.pdbx_description
1 polymer ?
#
loop_
_entity_poly.entity_id
_entity_poly.type
_entity_poly.pdbx_seq_one_letter_code
_entity_poly.pdbx_strand_id
1 'polypeptide(L)'
;ELSDSWFEALNLIECMAMWLSKHAAWVAGKDEVHEYEAKECLSCLRRAAGMFAFVGANLRRLSGTGDFEGADFDSKVVRAYEMQAIAESQEVVVARAIEMKHNPMLISSLSAHTASLFAKA
;
A
#
# COMPACT_ATOMS: atom_id res chain seq x y z
N GLU A 1 13.37 31.66 -0.49
CA GLU A 1 13.02 30.24 -0.67
C GLU A 1 11.51 30.13 -0.54
N LEU A 2 10.82 29.61 -1.55
CA LEU A 2 9.40 29.34 -1.42
C LEU A 2 9.29 28.08 -0.56
N SER A 3 8.89 28.22 0.71
CA SER A 3 8.51 27.06 1.51
C SER A 3 7.32 26.42 0.81
N ASP A 4 7.57 25.31 0.13
CA ASP A 4 6.53 24.54 -0.53
C ASP A 4 5.79 23.74 0.56
N SER A 5 4.77 24.34 1.15
CA SER A 5 3.96 23.67 2.18
C SER A 5 3.25 22.42 1.64
N TRP A 6 3.08 22.30 0.32
CA TRP A 6 2.62 21.05 -0.30
C TRP A 6 3.66 19.96 -0.22
N PHE A 7 4.94 20.29 -0.41
CA PHE A 7 6.01 19.32 -0.24
C PHE A 7 5.97 18.71 1.16
N GLU A 8 5.94 19.55 2.19
CA GLU A 8 5.91 19.08 3.58
C GLU A 8 4.66 18.25 3.88
N ALA A 9 3.49 18.72 3.44
CA ALA A 9 2.23 18.01 3.66
C ALA A 9 2.22 16.64 2.98
N LEU A 10 2.65 16.54 1.71
CA LEU A 10 2.72 15.27 1.00
C LEU A 10 3.78 14.34 1.60
N ASN A 11 4.92 14.88 2.05
CA ASN A 11 5.99 14.10 2.66
C ASN A 11 5.55 13.46 3.98
N LEU A 12 4.81 14.21 4.81
CA LEU A 12 4.23 13.67 6.05
C LEU A 12 3.19 12.58 5.77
N ILE A 13 2.36 12.76 4.74
CA ILE A 13 1.38 11.74 4.32
C ILE A 13 2.08 10.48 3.83
N GLU A 14 3.11 10.62 3.00
CA GLU A 14 3.90 9.50 2.47
C GLU A 14 4.63 8.75 3.60
N CYS A 15 5.28 9.47 4.52
CA CYS A 15 5.90 8.88 5.69
C CYS A 15 4.89 8.12 6.57
N MET A 16 3.67 8.64 6.73
CA MET A 16 2.61 7.93 7.45
C MET A 16 2.13 6.68 6.70
N ALA A 17 2.01 6.75 5.38
CA ALA A 17 1.69 5.59 4.53
C ALA A 17 2.77 4.49 4.69
N MET A 18 4.04 4.88 4.61
CA MET A 18 5.17 3.98 4.83
C MET A 18 5.19 3.38 6.23
N TRP A 19 4.86 4.17 7.26
CA TRP A 19 4.74 3.67 8.63
C TRP A 19 3.63 2.61 8.74
N LEU A 20 2.45 2.86 8.15
CA LEU A 20 1.35 1.91 8.12
C LEU A 20 1.74 0.61 7.41
N SER A 21 2.44 0.68 6.27
CA SER A 21 2.93 -0.51 5.56
C SER A 21 3.95 -1.29 6.39
N LYS A 22 4.89 -0.61 7.05
CA LYS A 22 5.87 -1.25 7.95
C LYS A 22 5.22 -1.89 9.17
N HIS A 23 4.21 -1.22 9.76
CA HIS A 23 3.44 -1.76 10.87
C HIS A 23 2.68 -3.01 10.44
N ALA A 24 2.03 -2.98 9.27
CA ALA A 24 1.37 -4.15 8.70
C ALA A 24 2.34 -5.33 8.48
N ALA A 25 3.53 -5.06 7.92
CA ALA A 25 4.57 -6.07 7.74
C ALA A 25 5.06 -6.65 9.09
N TRP A 26 5.22 -5.81 10.11
CA TRP A 26 5.56 -6.27 11.46
C TRP A 26 4.47 -7.14 12.07
N VAL A 27 3.19 -6.74 11.96
CA VAL A 27 2.05 -7.54 12.43
C VAL A 27 1.98 -8.89 11.70
N ALA A 28 2.17 -8.89 10.38
CA ALA A 28 2.15 -10.10 9.56
C ALA A 28 3.36 -11.03 9.81
N GLY A 29 4.47 -10.50 10.34
CA GLY A 29 5.69 -11.25 10.64
C GLY A 29 5.71 -11.94 12.01
N LYS A 30 4.62 -11.87 12.80
CA LYS A 30 4.48 -12.59 14.07
C LYS A 30 4.37 -14.11 13.84
N ASP A 31 4.82 -14.91 14.80
CA ASP A 31 4.76 -16.38 14.73
C ASP A 31 3.33 -16.90 14.53
N GLU A 32 2.38 -16.29 15.24
CA GLU A 32 0.95 -16.50 15.05
C GLU A 32 0.29 -15.14 14.81
N VAL A 33 -0.55 -15.07 13.77
CA VAL A 33 -1.33 -13.88 13.43
C VAL A 33 -2.80 -14.19 13.69
N HIS A 34 -3.37 -13.58 14.71
CA HIS A 34 -4.78 -13.76 15.05
C HIS A 34 -5.71 -12.96 14.13
N GLU A 35 -7.01 -13.26 14.14
CA GLU A 35 -7.99 -12.61 13.25
C GLU A 35 -8.01 -11.07 13.40
N TYR A 36 -7.90 -10.56 14.63
CA TYR A 36 -7.89 -9.11 14.87
C TYR A 36 -6.64 -8.44 14.29
N GLU A 37 -5.50 -9.15 14.33
CA GLU A 37 -4.21 -8.69 13.77
C GLU A 37 -4.23 -8.75 12.25
N ALA A 38 -4.86 -9.77 11.66
CA ALA A 38 -5.09 -9.82 10.22
C ALA A 38 -5.98 -8.66 9.75
N LYS A 39 -7.03 -8.31 10.50
CA LYS A 39 -7.87 -7.13 10.23
C LYS A 39 -7.09 -5.84 10.37
N GLU A 40 -6.22 -5.74 11.37
CA GLU A 40 -5.33 -4.59 11.56
C GLU A 40 -4.36 -4.41 10.38
N CYS A 41 -3.70 -5.50 9.97
CA CYS A 41 -2.80 -5.54 8.82
C CYS A 41 -3.53 -5.08 7.54
N LEU A 42 -4.70 -5.67 7.25
CA LEU A 42 -5.54 -5.30 6.11
C LEU A 42 -5.92 -3.80 6.13
N SER A 43 -6.32 -3.30 7.30
CA SER A 43 -6.71 -1.90 7.50
C SER A 43 -5.54 -0.95 7.27
N CYS A 44 -4.36 -1.28 7.80
CA CYS A 44 -3.16 -0.47 7.62
C CYS A 44 -2.74 -0.39 6.15
N LEU A 45 -2.69 -1.51 5.44
CA LEU A 45 -2.32 -1.55 4.02
C LEU A 45 -3.32 -0.81 3.13
N ARG A 46 -4.63 -0.96 3.36
CA ARG A 46 -5.65 -0.20 2.61
C ARG A 46 -5.58 1.29 2.87
N ARG A 47 -5.28 1.70 4.10
CA ARG A 47 -5.05 3.12 4.44
C ARG A 47 -3.80 3.64 3.76
N ALA A 48 -2.69 2.89 3.79
CA ALA A 48 -1.45 3.25 3.10
C ALA A 48 -1.68 3.42 1.60
N ALA A 49 -2.33 2.46 0.94
CA ALA A 49 -2.71 2.56 -0.48
C ALA A 49 -3.50 3.84 -0.79
N GLY A 50 -4.50 4.16 0.03
CA GLY A 50 -5.28 5.40 -0.13
C GLY A 50 -4.44 6.67 0.04
N MET A 51 -3.45 6.64 0.96
CA MET A 51 -2.53 7.76 1.18
C MET A 51 -1.56 7.92 -0.01
N PHE A 52 -0.99 6.84 -0.54
CA PHE A 52 -0.18 6.89 -1.78
C PHE A 52 -1.00 7.40 -2.97
N ALA A 53 -2.23 6.91 -3.15
CA ALA A 53 -3.13 7.40 -4.19
C ALA A 53 -3.41 8.92 -4.04
N PHE A 54 -3.59 9.40 -2.80
CA PHE A 54 -3.76 10.83 -2.54
C PHE A 54 -2.50 11.64 -2.86
N VAL A 55 -1.31 11.16 -2.49
CA VAL A 55 -0.03 11.79 -2.85
C VAL A 55 0.10 11.87 -4.37
N GLY A 56 -0.10 10.76 -5.08
CA GLY A 56 -0.02 10.67 -6.54
C GLY A 56 -0.96 11.66 -7.25
N ALA A 57 -2.19 11.81 -6.76
CA ALA A 57 -3.16 12.76 -7.31
C ALA A 57 -2.78 14.24 -7.10
N ASN A 58 -1.87 14.54 -6.18
CA ASN A 58 -1.48 15.90 -5.82
C ASN A 58 -0.04 16.27 -6.18
N LEU A 59 0.72 15.39 -6.83
CA LEU A 59 2.11 15.64 -7.26
C LEU A 59 2.25 16.93 -8.10
N ARG A 60 1.26 17.25 -8.93
CA ARG A 60 1.25 18.48 -9.76
C ARG A 60 1.26 19.80 -8.96
N ARG A 61 1.04 19.74 -7.64
CA ARG A 61 1.07 20.91 -6.75
C ARG A 61 2.48 21.24 -6.28
N LEU A 62 3.42 20.30 -6.43
CA LEU A 62 4.80 20.47 -6.05
C LEU A 62 5.55 21.27 -7.11
N SER A 63 6.45 22.13 -6.65
CA SER A 63 7.32 22.92 -7.52
C SER A 63 8.68 22.23 -7.69
N GLY A 64 8.97 21.72 -8.89
CA GLY A 64 10.31 21.21 -9.28
C GLY A 64 10.72 19.83 -8.74
N THR A 65 9.86 19.13 -8.00
CA THR A 65 10.19 17.78 -7.46
C THR A 65 9.84 16.63 -8.42
N GLY A 66 9.01 16.86 -9.43
CA GLY A 66 8.67 15.85 -10.44
C GLY A 66 9.79 15.57 -11.46
N ASP A 67 10.89 16.33 -11.41
CA ASP A 67 11.98 16.24 -12.37
C ASP A 67 13.07 15.22 -11.98
N PHE A 68 12.97 14.63 -10.77
CA PHE A 68 13.93 13.65 -10.27
C PHE A 68 13.38 12.23 -10.41
N GLU A 69 13.78 11.55 -11.49
CA GLU A 69 13.41 10.15 -11.71
C GLU A 69 13.89 9.26 -10.54
N GLY A 70 12.97 8.42 -10.04
CA GLY A 70 13.23 7.52 -8.92
C GLY A 70 13.21 8.16 -7.53
N ALA A 71 12.89 9.45 -7.40
CA ALA A 71 12.56 10.05 -6.11
C ALA A 71 11.21 9.54 -5.59
N ASP A 72 10.97 9.67 -4.28
CA ASP A 72 9.71 9.21 -3.65
C ASP A 72 8.47 9.83 -4.32
N PHE A 73 8.54 11.11 -4.70
CA PHE A 73 7.48 11.82 -5.43
C PHE A 73 7.48 11.62 -6.96
N ASP A 74 8.31 10.73 -7.50
CA ASP A 74 8.13 10.26 -8.88
C ASP A 74 6.79 9.52 -8.98
N SER A 75 5.96 9.93 -9.94
CA SER A 75 4.67 9.29 -10.21
C SER A 75 4.74 7.77 -10.36
N LYS A 76 5.84 7.23 -10.89
CA LYS A 76 6.05 5.79 -11.02
C LYS A 76 6.27 5.13 -9.66
N VAL A 77 7.05 5.76 -8.78
CA VAL A 77 7.37 5.27 -7.43
C VAL A 77 6.13 5.29 -6.55
N VAL A 78 5.42 6.42 -6.51
CA VAL A 78 4.15 6.54 -5.76
C VAL A 78 3.14 5.50 -6.24
N ARG A 79 3.04 5.28 -7.56
CA ARG A 79 2.12 4.28 -8.13
C ARG A 79 2.52 2.86 -7.77
N ALA A 80 3.81 2.54 -7.79
CA ALA A 80 4.31 1.23 -7.37
C ALA A 80 3.94 0.95 -5.90
N TYR A 81 4.16 1.92 -5.00
CA TYR A 81 3.77 1.79 -3.59
C TYR A 81 2.26 1.64 -3.39
N GLU A 82 1.44 2.41 -4.12
CA GLU A 82 -0.02 2.26 -4.10
C GLU A 82 -0.43 0.83 -4.50
N MET A 83 0.09 0.34 -5.62
CA MET A 83 -0.25 -0.98 -6.15
C MET A 83 0.27 -2.11 -5.26
N GLN A 84 1.48 -1.97 -4.71
CA GLN A 84 2.05 -2.91 -3.74
C GLN A 84 1.19 -3.00 -2.49
N ALA A 85 0.81 -1.86 -1.88
CA ALA A 85 -0.04 -1.86 -0.70
C ALA A 85 -1.41 -2.49 -0.96
N ILE A 86 -2.00 -2.30 -2.15
CA ILE A 86 -3.23 -2.97 -2.56
C ILE A 86 -3.01 -4.49 -2.68
N ALA A 87 -1.93 -4.92 -3.34
CA ALA A 87 -1.62 -6.31 -3.57
C ALA A 87 -1.34 -7.07 -2.25
N GLU A 88 -0.51 -6.52 -1.37
CA GLU A 88 -0.23 -7.05 -0.03
C GLU A 88 -1.52 -7.15 0.79
N SER A 89 -2.41 -6.14 0.72
CA SER A 89 -3.70 -6.19 1.42
C SER A 89 -4.57 -7.35 0.90
N GLN A 90 -4.44 -7.70 -0.38
CA GLN A 90 -5.17 -8.79 -1.00
C GLN A 90 -4.60 -10.16 -0.60
N GLU A 91 -3.29 -10.27 -0.34
CA GLU A 91 -2.70 -11.50 0.22
C GLU A 91 -3.29 -11.82 1.59
N VAL A 92 -3.51 -10.80 2.45
CA VAL A 92 -4.20 -10.99 3.74
C VAL A 92 -5.60 -11.58 3.53
N VAL A 93 -6.33 -11.09 2.51
CA VAL A 93 -7.66 -11.62 2.16
C VAL A 93 -7.57 -13.07 1.69
N VAL A 94 -6.59 -13.43 0.86
CA VAL A 94 -6.36 -14.81 0.40
C VAL A 94 -6.07 -15.72 1.60
N ALA A 95 -5.19 -15.31 2.51
CA ALA A 95 -4.83 -16.08 3.71
C ALA A 95 -6.04 -16.31 4.64
N ARG A 96 -6.93 -15.32 4.77
CA ARG A 96 -8.20 -15.48 5.52
C ARG A 96 -9.20 -16.35 4.80
N ALA A 97 -9.31 -16.25 3.47
CA ALA A 97 -10.17 -17.12 2.70
C ALA A 97 -9.80 -18.61 2.88
N ILE A 98 -8.50 -18.90 2.92
CA ILE A 98 -7.96 -20.25 3.18
C ILE A 98 -8.30 -20.72 4.60
N GLU A 99 -8.03 -19.90 5.62
CA GLU A 99 -8.30 -20.24 7.03
C GLU A 99 -9.78 -20.51 7.29
N MET A 100 -10.67 -19.70 6.70
CA MET A 100 -12.12 -19.85 6.78
C MET A 100 -12.66 -20.99 5.89
N LYS A 101 -11.77 -21.73 5.21
CA LYS A 101 -12.10 -22.90 4.38
C LYS A 101 -13.09 -22.58 3.25
N HIS A 102 -12.93 -21.42 2.61
CA HIS A 102 -13.73 -21.07 1.43
C HIS A 102 -13.47 -22.02 0.25
N ASN A 103 -14.37 -21.99 -0.73
CA ASN A 103 -14.28 -22.78 -1.95
C ASN A 103 -12.90 -22.56 -2.65
N PRO A 104 -12.17 -23.64 -3.03
CA PRO A 104 -10.89 -23.54 -3.75
C PRO A 104 -10.95 -22.69 -5.02
N MET A 105 -12.07 -22.67 -5.73
CA MET A 105 -12.27 -21.83 -6.91
C MET A 105 -12.24 -20.33 -6.57
N LEU A 106 -12.83 -19.94 -5.43
CA LEU A 106 -12.74 -18.57 -4.92
C LEU A 106 -11.29 -18.24 -4.57
N ILE A 107 -10.61 -19.10 -3.81
CA ILE A 107 -9.22 -18.90 -3.42
C ILE A 107 -8.32 -18.74 -4.66
N SER A 108 -8.47 -19.62 -5.65
CA SER A 108 -7.73 -19.54 -6.93
C SER A 108 -7.99 -18.22 -7.65
N SER A 109 -9.24 -17.75 -7.70
CA SER A 109 -9.57 -16.47 -8.34
C SER A 109 -8.96 -15.27 -7.61
N LEU A 110 -8.96 -15.30 -6.27
CA LEU A 110 -8.35 -14.26 -5.44
C LEU A 110 -6.83 -14.22 -5.66
N SER A 111 -6.16 -15.38 -5.62
CA SER A 111 -4.72 -15.47 -5.87
C SER A 111 -4.33 -15.01 -7.28
N ALA A 112 -5.10 -15.38 -8.30
CA ALA A 112 -4.85 -14.91 -9.67
C ALA A 112 -5.02 -13.39 -9.80
N HIS A 113 -6.02 -12.83 -9.13
CA HIS A 113 -6.20 -11.39 -9.06
C HIS A 113 -5.02 -10.70 -8.34
N THR A 114 -4.59 -11.22 -7.18
CA THR A 114 -3.42 -10.71 -6.43
C THR A 114 -2.16 -10.70 -7.28
N ALA A 115 -1.87 -11.78 -8.00
CA ALA A 115 -0.72 -11.84 -8.91
C ALA A 115 -0.79 -10.77 -10.01
N SER A 116 -1.99 -10.49 -10.53
CA SER A 116 -2.19 -9.42 -11.51
C SER A 116 -1.99 -8.02 -10.95
N LEU A 117 -2.17 -7.82 -9.64
CA LEU A 117 -1.90 -6.55 -8.97
C LEU A 117 -0.40 -6.36 -8.79
N PHE A 118 0.32 -7.39 -8.32
CA PHE A 118 1.78 -7.34 -8.22
C PHE A 118 2.47 -7.14 -9.57
N ALA A 119 1.97 -7.76 -10.65
CA ALA A 119 2.52 -7.55 -11.99
C ALA A 119 2.34 -6.12 -12.54
N LYS A 120 1.46 -5.32 -11.91
CA LYS A 120 1.20 -3.91 -12.27
C LYS A 120 1.88 -2.93 -11.31
N ALA A 121 2.43 -3.41 -10.19
CA ALA A 121 3.24 -2.62 -9.28
C ALA A 121 4.64 -2.46 -9.89
#